data_AF-A0A552X2Z6-F1
#
_entry.id   AF-A0A552X2Z6-F1
#
_cell.length_a   1.000
_cell.length_b   1.000
_cell.length_c   1.000
_cell.angle_alpha   90.00
_cell.angle_beta   90.00
_cell.angle_gamma   90.00
#
_symmetry.space_group_name_H-M   'P 1'
#
loop_
_entity.id
_entity.type
_entity.pdbx_description
1 polymer ?
#
loop_
_entity_poly.entity_id
_entity_poly.type
_entity_poly.pdbx_seq_one_letter_code
_entity_poly.pdbx_strand_id
1 'polypeptide(L)'
;MTSSVPHKGPTRVWWHTLAKLSALVLAGAALLLPWWRHSENAIPVMDESALPGPTPLLTQERKACLFDVHVMGALHLESELSTRLQFVQENFDPQILPFCAVLFPQRYQENCVETNGHVYCEDIGVEEPHAIAMVITGDNLAQTRNGIIYAPRRATGLLLQHELGHALGLADEYAMRPELAKAFCGGNYRFEALNIVFTSSRELSEENYQDLRARLPWKDYLTTEIAQETENGQWLLGSVADHRDAVGLYPAETCTYGPGYAWKPVAEKTFMEQHEIGSVPTLYLKLIRDRLHNEQNKSASN
;
A
#
# COMPACT_ATOMS: atom_id res chain seq x y z
N MET A 1 -11.01 -47.57 46.98
CA MET A 1 -10.64 -48.48 45.87
C MET A 1 -9.75 -47.70 44.91
N THR A 2 -8.45 -48.07 44.92
CA THR A 2 -7.45 -48.08 43.82
C THR A 2 -7.20 -46.75 43.08
N SER A 3 -6.15 -45.97 43.34
CA SER A 3 -4.69 -46.18 43.16
C SER A 3 -4.27 -46.58 41.73
N SER A 4 -3.50 -45.73 41.06
CA SER A 4 -2.33 -46.18 40.30
C SER A 4 -1.32 -45.04 40.07
N VAL A 5 -0.07 -45.45 40.17
CA VAL A 5 1.23 -44.76 40.24
C VAL A 5 1.96 -45.01 38.91
N PRO A 6 3.04 -44.27 38.55
CA PRO A 6 3.50 -44.08 37.18
C PRO A 6 4.58 -45.08 36.74
N HIS A 7 4.90 -45.09 35.44
CA HIS A 7 5.99 -45.88 34.86
C HIS A 7 7.18 -45.01 34.40
N LYS A 8 8.37 -45.45 34.82
CA LYS A 8 9.74 -45.00 34.47
C LYS A 8 10.19 -45.53 33.08
N GLY A 9 11.23 -44.89 32.51
CA GLY A 9 11.91 -45.11 31.20
C GLY A 9 12.58 -46.48 31.00
N PRO A 10 13.83 -46.64 30.47
CA PRO A 10 14.83 -45.72 29.86
C PRO A 10 15.32 -46.23 28.46
N THR A 11 16.18 -45.55 27.68
CA THR A 11 17.65 -45.72 27.64
C THR A 11 18.18 -45.24 26.27
N ARG A 12 19.33 -44.55 26.24
CA ARG A 12 20.50 -44.91 25.42
C ARG A 12 21.69 -44.00 25.78
N VAL A 13 22.80 -44.66 26.09
CA VAL A 13 24.13 -44.12 26.40
C VAL A 13 25.12 -44.83 25.47
N TRP A 14 26.31 -44.24 25.31
CA TRP A 14 27.55 -44.72 24.69
C TRP A 14 27.64 -44.42 23.17
N TRP A 15 28.69 -43.82 22.61
CA TRP A 15 30.11 -44.12 22.81
C TRP A 15 31.09 -42.92 22.62
N HIS A 16 32.03 -42.81 23.57
CA HIS A 16 33.49 -42.64 23.44
C HIS A 16 34.17 -41.31 23.03
N THR A 17 34.80 -40.76 24.07
CA THR A 17 36.10 -40.08 24.16
C THR A 17 37.26 -40.80 23.45
N LEU A 18 38.18 -40.04 22.85
CA LEU A 18 39.60 -39.94 23.25
C LEU A 18 40.41 -39.11 22.25
N ALA A 19 40.80 -37.90 22.66
CA ALA A 19 41.89 -37.16 22.06
C ALA A 19 43.19 -37.48 22.81
N LYS A 20 44.24 -37.87 22.09
CA LYS A 20 45.62 -37.92 22.59
C LYS A 20 46.59 -37.32 21.56
N LEU A 21 47.07 -36.13 21.90
CA LEU A 21 48.46 -35.65 21.88
C LEU A 21 49.53 -36.60 21.31
N SER A 22 50.29 -36.16 20.29
CA SER A 22 51.62 -35.51 20.46
C SER A 22 52.53 -35.54 19.21
N ALA A 23 53.20 -34.40 19.02
CA ALA A 23 54.61 -34.19 18.61
C ALA A 23 55.08 -34.29 17.14
N LEU A 24 55.42 -33.09 16.64
CA LEU A 24 56.63 -32.65 15.90
C LEU A 24 57.33 -33.59 14.90
N VAL A 25 57.52 -33.08 13.67
CA VAL A 25 58.82 -32.99 12.98
C VAL A 25 58.86 -31.72 12.10
N LEU A 26 59.97 -30.97 12.20
CA LEU A 26 60.39 -29.83 11.38
C LEU A 26 60.92 -30.28 10.01
N ALA A 27 60.62 -29.54 8.93
CA ALA A 27 61.60 -29.18 7.88
C ALA A 27 61.00 -28.26 6.80
N GLY A 28 61.60 -27.07 6.65
CA GLY A 28 62.04 -26.47 5.38
C GLY A 28 61.04 -26.19 4.26
N ALA A 29 60.76 -24.90 4.02
CA ALA A 29 60.91 -24.27 2.69
C ALA A 29 60.75 -22.75 2.83
N ALA A 30 61.86 -22.02 2.71
CA ALA A 30 61.85 -20.58 2.48
C ALA A 30 61.42 -20.35 1.02
N LEU A 31 60.21 -19.84 0.81
CA LEU A 31 59.76 -19.32 -0.47
C LEU A 31 59.63 -17.80 -0.37
N LEU A 32 60.32 -17.14 -1.29
CA LEU A 32 60.37 -15.70 -1.50
C LEU A 32 58.97 -15.17 -1.82
N LEU A 33 58.39 -14.39 -0.91
CA LEU A 33 57.20 -13.59 -1.20
C LEU A 33 57.63 -12.24 -1.76
N PRO A 34 57.13 -11.82 -2.93
CA PRO A 34 57.41 -10.49 -3.46
C PRO A 34 56.70 -9.45 -2.59
N TRP A 35 57.41 -8.36 -2.33
CA TRP A 35 56.90 -7.18 -1.63
C TRP A 35 55.67 -6.63 -2.36
N TRP A 36 54.48 -6.92 -1.83
CA TRP A 36 53.29 -6.14 -2.15
C TRP A 36 53.35 -4.85 -1.34
N ARG A 37 53.77 -3.76 -2.01
CA ARG A 37 53.49 -2.40 -1.54
C ARG A 37 51.97 -2.29 -1.38
N HIS A 38 51.51 -1.96 -0.18
CA HIS A 38 50.18 -1.40 0.02
C HIS A 38 50.10 -0.11 -0.79
N SER A 39 49.55 -0.21 -1.99
CA SER A 39 48.87 0.90 -2.64
C SER A 39 47.66 1.20 -1.75
N GLU A 40 47.64 2.38 -1.13
CA GLU A 40 46.41 2.99 -0.66
C GLU A 40 45.50 3.11 -1.89
N ASN A 41 44.72 2.06 -2.13
CA ASN A 41 43.69 2.08 -3.16
C ASN A 41 42.67 3.11 -2.69
N ALA A 42 42.83 4.33 -3.21
CA ALA A 42 41.79 5.32 -3.23
C ALA A 42 40.52 4.61 -3.70
N ILE A 43 39.52 4.58 -2.81
CA ILE A 43 38.15 4.24 -3.19
C ILE A 43 37.85 5.17 -4.38
N PRO A 44 37.50 4.63 -5.57
CA PRO A 44 37.19 5.49 -6.70
C PRO A 44 36.02 6.38 -6.26
N VAL A 45 36.29 7.67 -6.16
CA VAL A 45 35.25 8.70 -6.04
C VAL A 45 34.42 8.55 -7.30
N MET A 46 33.23 7.97 -7.18
CA MET A 46 32.31 7.89 -8.30
C MET A 46 31.98 9.31 -8.74
N ASP A 47 32.18 9.57 -10.02
CA ASP A 47 31.80 10.81 -10.69
C ASP A 47 30.27 10.93 -10.66
N GLU A 48 29.74 11.80 -9.79
CA GLU A 48 28.30 12.10 -9.69
C GLU A 48 27.70 12.61 -11.02
N SER A 49 28.52 13.05 -11.97
CA SER A 49 28.04 13.58 -13.27
C SER A 49 27.59 12.52 -14.28
N ALA A 50 27.72 11.22 -13.96
CA ALA A 50 27.33 10.12 -14.83
C ALA A 50 26.11 9.31 -14.34
N LEU A 51 25.35 9.84 -13.38
CA LEU A 51 24.13 9.16 -12.94
C LEU A 51 23.05 9.27 -14.03
N PRO A 52 22.36 8.16 -14.39
CA PRO A 52 21.33 8.19 -15.40
C PRO A 52 20.17 9.10 -14.95
N GLY A 53 19.65 9.88 -15.90
CA GLY A 53 18.49 10.73 -15.68
C GLY A 53 17.21 9.93 -15.43
N PRO A 54 16.06 10.60 -15.28
CA PRO A 54 14.78 9.93 -15.09
C PRO A 54 14.44 8.99 -16.26
N THR A 55 14.02 7.76 -15.94
CA THR A 55 13.68 6.73 -16.93
C THR A 55 12.18 6.46 -16.96
N PRO A 56 11.49 6.59 -18.11
CA PRO A 56 10.09 6.17 -18.22
C PRO A 56 9.93 4.68 -17.92
N LEU A 57 9.03 4.33 -17.01
CA LEU A 57 8.68 2.94 -16.69
C LEU A 57 7.51 2.40 -17.50
N LEU A 58 6.72 3.30 -18.10
CA LEU A 58 5.58 2.97 -18.95
C LEU A 58 5.78 3.57 -20.35
N THR A 59 5.21 2.92 -21.35
CA THR A 59 5.36 3.28 -22.77
C THR A 59 4.42 4.41 -23.23
N GLN A 60 3.50 4.86 -22.37
CA GLN A 60 2.51 5.87 -22.71
C GLN A 60 3.13 7.27 -22.81
N GLU A 61 2.64 8.08 -23.77
CA GLU A 61 3.06 9.48 -23.89
C GLU A 61 2.53 10.31 -22.70
N ARG A 62 3.40 11.11 -22.06
CA ARG A 62 3.04 11.91 -20.87
C ARG A 62 1.80 12.79 -21.02
N LYS A 63 1.54 13.31 -22.21
CA LYS A 63 0.37 14.19 -22.46
C LYS A 63 -0.97 13.46 -22.36
N ALA A 64 -0.97 12.13 -22.36
CA ALA A 64 -2.17 11.30 -22.26
C ALA A 64 -2.46 10.80 -20.83
N CYS A 65 -1.60 11.11 -19.86
CA CYS A 65 -1.72 10.64 -18.48
C CYS A 65 -2.49 11.65 -17.62
N LEU A 66 -3.35 11.15 -16.73
CA LEU A 66 -4.10 11.99 -15.79
C LEU A 66 -3.27 12.38 -14.56
N PHE A 67 -2.31 11.52 -14.19
CA PHE A 67 -1.41 11.72 -13.07
C PHE A 67 -0.08 10.99 -13.32
N ASP A 68 0.94 11.35 -12.56
CA ASP A 68 2.28 10.77 -12.65
C ASP A 68 2.63 10.00 -11.37
N VAL A 69 3.37 8.89 -11.51
CA VAL A 69 3.95 8.13 -10.41
C VAL A 69 5.47 8.28 -10.46
N HIS A 70 6.01 9.01 -9.50
CA HIS A 70 7.44 9.25 -9.35
C HIS A 70 8.04 8.16 -8.47
N VAL A 71 8.68 7.18 -9.11
CA VAL A 71 9.27 6.03 -8.42
C VAL A 71 10.71 6.33 -8.04
N MET A 72 11.04 6.18 -6.77
CA MET A 72 12.37 6.37 -6.21
C MET A 72 12.92 4.99 -5.83
N GLY A 73 13.89 4.51 -6.59
CA GLY A 73 14.36 3.14 -6.47
C GLY A 73 15.63 2.91 -7.28
N ALA A 74 16.36 1.86 -6.96
CA ALA A 74 17.60 1.53 -7.65
C ALA A 74 17.35 1.16 -9.12
N LEU A 75 18.22 1.63 -10.02
CA LEU A 75 18.10 1.43 -11.47
C LEU A 75 17.96 -0.04 -11.90
N HIS A 76 18.65 -0.96 -11.21
CA HIS A 76 18.57 -2.39 -11.53
C HIS A 76 17.17 -3.00 -11.36
N LEU A 77 16.23 -2.28 -10.72
CA LEU A 77 14.84 -2.71 -10.55
C LEU A 77 13.91 -2.24 -11.67
N GLU A 78 14.39 -1.43 -12.62
CA GLU A 78 13.59 -0.78 -13.66
C GLU A 78 12.65 -1.76 -14.39
N SER A 79 13.19 -2.88 -14.90
CA SER A 79 12.40 -3.86 -15.65
C SER A 79 11.31 -4.52 -14.81
N GLU A 80 11.61 -4.85 -13.55
CA GLU A 80 10.64 -5.46 -12.64
C GLU A 80 9.54 -4.46 -12.25
N LEU A 81 9.92 -3.20 -11.97
CA LEU A 81 8.99 -2.13 -11.63
C LEU A 81 8.09 -1.78 -12.81
N SER A 82 8.66 -1.67 -14.02
CA SER A 82 7.91 -1.46 -15.26
C SER A 82 6.84 -2.54 -15.45
N THR A 83 7.21 -3.81 -15.29
CA THR A 83 6.27 -4.94 -15.41
C THR A 83 5.11 -4.84 -14.40
N ARG A 84 5.41 -4.51 -13.14
CA ARG A 84 4.39 -4.42 -12.08
C ARG A 84 3.50 -3.20 -12.25
N LEU A 85 4.04 -2.06 -12.67
CA LEU A 85 3.26 -0.86 -12.92
C LEU A 85 2.41 -0.98 -14.18
N GLN A 86 2.89 -1.70 -15.21
CA GLN A 86 2.09 -2.05 -16.37
C GLN A 86 0.87 -2.90 -15.96
N PHE A 87 1.07 -3.88 -15.07
CA PHE A 87 -0.04 -4.64 -14.48
C PHE A 87 -1.04 -3.72 -13.76
N VAL A 88 -0.57 -2.77 -12.94
CA VAL A 88 -1.47 -1.82 -12.25
C VAL A 88 -2.22 -0.97 -13.27
N GLN A 89 -1.55 -0.45 -14.30
CA GLN A 89 -2.15 0.36 -15.37
C GLN A 89 -3.27 -0.37 -16.10
N GLU A 90 -3.08 -1.66 -16.39
CA GLU A 90 -4.10 -2.49 -17.05
C GLU A 90 -5.31 -2.71 -16.15
N ASN A 91 -5.11 -2.97 -14.86
CA ASN A 91 -6.20 -3.16 -13.90
C ASN A 91 -6.92 -1.84 -13.54
N PHE A 92 -6.24 -0.71 -13.65
CA PHE A 92 -6.85 0.62 -13.48
C PHE A 92 -7.58 1.12 -14.72
N ASP A 93 -7.67 0.29 -15.77
CA ASP A 93 -8.23 0.63 -17.07
C ASP A 93 -7.63 1.92 -17.64
N PRO A 94 -6.65 1.84 -18.56
CA PRO A 94 -6.00 3.03 -19.12
C PRO A 94 -6.95 3.94 -19.90
N GLN A 95 -8.17 3.51 -20.21
CA GLN A 95 -9.18 4.38 -20.81
C GLN A 95 -9.90 5.27 -19.78
N ILE A 96 -9.93 4.86 -18.52
CA ILE A 96 -10.60 5.59 -17.43
C ILE A 96 -9.57 6.35 -16.61
N LEU A 97 -8.48 5.68 -16.22
CA LEU A 97 -7.49 6.22 -15.30
C LEU A 97 -6.04 5.98 -15.80
N PRO A 98 -5.65 6.58 -16.95
CA PRO A 98 -4.28 6.48 -17.44
C PRO A 98 -3.31 7.23 -16.53
N PHE A 99 -2.15 6.64 -16.26
CA PHE A 99 -1.07 7.26 -15.52
C PHE A 99 0.28 6.98 -16.17
N CYS A 100 1.22 7.86 -15.86
CA CYS A 100 2.59 7.73 -16.31
C CYS A 100 3.46 7.37 -15.11
N ALA A 101 4.55 6.65 -15.34
CA ALA A 101 5.48 6.31 -14.28
C ALA A 101 6.91 6.57 -14.71
N VAL A 102 7.69 7.16 -13.81
CA VAL A 102 9.06 7.60 -14.08
C VAL A 102 9.93 7.19 -12.91
N LEU A 103 11.03 6.50 -13.20
CA LEU A 103 12.04 6.13 -12.22
C LEU A 103 13.06 7.25 -12.03
N PHE A 104 13.29 7.63 -10.78
CA PHE A 104 14.29 8.60 -10.34
C PHE A 104 15.36 7.89 -9.50
N PRO A 105 16.39 7.27 -10.13
CA PRO A 105 17.37 6.45 -9.41
C PRO A 105 18.27 7.27 -8.47
N GLN A 106 18.47 8.56 -8.78
CA GLN A 106 19.32 9.48 -8.01
C GLN A 106 18.64 10.01 -6.74
N ARG A 107 17.31 9.90 -6.65
CA ARG A 107 16.52 10.31 -5.48
C ARG A 107 16.39 9.18 -4.45
N TYR A 108 17.14 8.09 -4.63
CA TYR A 108 17.18 6.99 -3.69
C TYR A 108 17.83 7.46 -2.38
N GLN A 109 17.03 7.56 -1.33
CA GLN A 109 17.32 8.40 -0.17
C GLN A 109 18.39 7.81 0.77
N GLU A 110 19.42 8.61 1.01
CA GLU A 110 20.28 8.54 2.21
C GLU A 110 19.56 9.07 3.48
N ASN A 111 18.30 9.55 3.35
CA ASN A 111 17.52 10.23 4.40
C ASN A 111 16.26 9.48 4.85
N CYS A 112 16.16 8.18 4.59
CA CYS A 112 15.07 7.35 5.07
C CYS A 112 15.41 6.72 6.43
N VAL A 113 14.51 6.84 7.40
CA VAL A 113 14.61 6.17 8.71
C VAL A 113 13.64 4.99 8.74
N GLU A 114 14.14 3.82 9.11
CA GLU A 114 13.31 2.65 9.40
C GLU A 114 12.90 2.66 10.88
N THR A 115 11.62 2.44 11.16
CA THR A 115 11.10 2.27 12.53
C THR A 115 9.96 1.26 12.51
N ASN A 116 10.11 0.17 13.27
CA ASN A 116 9.14 -0.93 13.39
C ASN A 116 8.76 -1.59 12.04
N GLY A 117 9.70 -1.74 11.11
CA GLY A 117 9.45 -2.33 9.79
C GLY A 117 8.73 -1.41 8.81
N HIS A 118 8.66 -0.12 9.14
CA HIS A 118 8.13 0.94 8.28
C HIS A 118 9.25 1.92 7.96
N VAL A 119 9.25 2.44 6.73
CA VAL A 119 10.21 3.45 6.30
C VAL A 119 9.54 4.81 6.23
N TYR A 120 10.26 5.83 6.68
CA TYR A 120 9.87 7.23 6.60
C TYR A 120 11.00 8.02 6.02
N CYS A 121 10.70 8.90 5.08
CA CYS A 121 11.72 9.74 4.51
C CYS A 121 11.28 11.19 4.48
N GLU A 122 12.18 12.08 4.85
CA GLU A 122 11.97 13.51 4.79
C GLU A 122 12.26 14.01 3.37
N ASP A 123 11.51 15.01 2.93
CA ASP A 123 11.75 15.75 1.69
C ASP A 123 11.84 14.90 0.41
N ILE A 124 10.75 14.20 0.11
CA ILE A 124 10.62 13.36 -1.09
C ILE A 124 10.44 14.23 -2.37
N GLY A 125 10.29 15.55 -2.24
CA GLY A 125 10.50 16.51 -3.34
C GLY A 125 9.62 16.30 -4.58
N VAL A 126 8.35 15.94 -4.40
CA VAL A 126 7.37 15.90 -5.49
C VAL A 126 6.53 17.17 -5.43
N GLU A 127 6.98 18.18 -6.17
CA GLU A 127 6.32 19.50 -6.27
C GLU A 127 5.30 19.56 -7.41
N GLU A 128 5.20 18.50 -8.23
CA GLU A 128 4.30 18.47 -9.38
C GLU A 128 2.86 18.16 -8.93
N PRO A 129 1.86 18.96 -9.36
CA PRO A 129 0.47 18.73 -9.02
C PRO A 129 0.00 17.39 -9.59
N HIS A 130 -0.66 16.59 -8.76
CA HIS A 130 -1.11 15.23 -9.07
C HIS A 130 0.03 14.23 -9.35
N ALA A 131 1.25 14.49 -8.91
CA ALA A 131 2.28 13.46 -8.90
C ALA A 131 2.24 12.69 -7.56
N ILE A 132 2.29 11.36 -7.65
CA ILE A 132 2.35 10.45 -6.51
C ILE A 132 3.77 9.97 -6.35
N ALA A 133 4.33 10.14 -5.15
CA ALA A 133 5.64 9.61 -4.83
C ALA A 133 5.53 8.13 -4.43
N MET A 134 6.41 7.30 -4.99
CA MET A 134 6.56 5.90 -4.60
C MET A 134 8.02 5.62 -4.27
N VAL A 135 8.31 5.29 -3.01
CA VAL A 135 9.63 4.93 -2.53
C VAL A 135 9.75 3.41 -2.44
N ILE A 136 10.71 2.84 -3.18
CA ILE A 136 11.02 1.42 -3.12
C ILE A 136 12.00 1.17 -1.98
N THR A 137 11.52 0.48 -0.95
CA THR A 137 12.22 0.18 0.30
C THR A 137 12.76 -1.26 0.29
N GLY A 138 13.53 -1.64 1.31
CA GLY A 138 14.04 -3.02 1.46
C GLY A 138 12.96 -4.08 1.69
N ASP A 139 13.04 -4.77 2.83
CA ASP A 139 12.13 -5.86 3.21
C ASP A 139 10.99 -5.39 4.15
N ASN A 140 10.71 -4.08 4.12
CA ASN A 140 9.71 -3.41 4.96
C ASN A 140 8.27 -3.69 4.53
N LEU A 141 7.30 -3.39 5.41
CA LEU A 141 5.89 -3.48 5.05
C LEU A 141 5.49 -2.35 4.11
N ALA A 142 4.61 -2.66 3.16
CA ALA A 142 4.00 -1.64 2.32
C ALA A 142 3.09 -0.73 3.16
N GLN A 143 3.07 0.56 2.82
CA GLN A 143 2.17 1.52 3.42
C GLN A 143 2.05 2.78 2.54
N THR A 144 0.94 3.47 2.69
CA THR A 144 0.75 4.81 2.13
C THR A 144 0.57 5.83 3.24
N ARG A 145 1.39 6.89 3.23
CA ARG A 145 1.35 7.95 4.24
C ARG A 145 1.50 9.31 3.58
N ASN A 146 0.56 10.21 3.84
CA ASN A 146 0.54 11.56 3.28
C ASN A 146 0.65 11.57 1.75
N GLY A 147 0.01 10.62 1.07
CA GLY A 147 0.07 10.48 -0.40
C GLY A 147 1.35 9.86 -0.94
N ILE A 148 2.28 9.45 -0.06
CA ILE A 148 3.53 8.79 -0.44
C ILE A 148 3.39 7.30 -0.20
N ILE A 149 3.67 6.52 -1.24
CA ILE A 149 3.69 5.06 -1.18
C ILE A 149 5.09 4.61 -0.79
N TYR A 150 5.19 3.77 0.24
CA TYR A 150 6.39 3.05 0.60
C TYR A 150 6.14 1.59 0.28
N ALA A 151 6.86 1.03 -0.69
CA ALA A 151 6.65 -0.34 -1.14
C ALA A 151 7.95 -1.15 -0.99
N PRO A 152 7.93 -2.38 -0.46
CA PRO A 152 9.12 -3.22 -0.47
C PRO A 152 9.53 -3.57 -1.90
N ARG A 153 10.82 -3.86 -2.10
CA ARG A 153 11.35 -4.35 -3.38
C ARG A 153 10.59 -5.56 -3.94
N ARG A 154 10.00 -6.39 -3.06
CA ARG A 154 9.25 -7.59 -3.43
C ARG A 154 7.74 -7.35 -3.59
N ALA A 155 7.25 -6.11 -3.49
CA ALA A 155 5.84 -5.80 -3.65
C ALA A 155 5.32 -6.29 -5.01
N THR A 156 4.20 -7.02 -4.98
CA THR A 156 3.53 -7.50 -6.19
C THR A 156 2.75 -6.38 -6.87
N GLY A 157 2.35 -6.56 -8.12
CA GLY A 157 1.46 -5.61 -8.81
C GLY A 157 0.15 -5.35 -8.04
N LEU A 158 -0.43 -6.40 -7.44
CA LEU A 158 -1.64 -6.30 -6.60
C LEU A 158 -1.43 -5.45 -5.35
N LEU A 159 -0.28 -5.58 -4.69
CA LEU A 159 0.04 -4.74 -3.54
C LEU A 159 0.28 -3.29 -3.95
N LEU A 160 1.01 -3.06 -5.05
CA LEU A 160 1.19 -1.70 -5.58
C LEU A 160 -0.14 -1.06 -5.98
N GLN A 161 -1.06 -1.83 -6.56
CA GLN A 161 -2.41 -1.39 -6.90
C GLN A 161 -3.16 -0.91 -5.66
N HIS A 162 -3.11 -1.66 -4.56
CA HIS A 162 -3.72 -1.31 -3.28
C HIS A 162 -3.16 0.00 -2.71
N GLU A 163 -1.84 0.11 -2.61
CA GLU A 163 -1.19 1.33 -2.11
C GLU A 163 -1.45 2.55 -3.00
N LEU A 164 -1.47 2.35 -4.32
CA LEU A 164 -1.82 3.42 -5.25
C LEU A 164 -3.28 3.86 -5.07
N GLY A 165 -4.19 2.92 -4.76
CA GLY A 165 -5.56 3.21 -4.36
C GLY A 165 -5.62 4.14 -3.14
N HIS A 166 -4.81 3.88 -2.11
CA HIS A 166 -4.70 4.79 -0.96
C HIS A 166 -4.19 6.18 -1.33
N ALA A 167 -3.13 6.25 -2.14
CA ALA A 167 -2.57 7.53 -2.57
C ALA A 167 -3.58 8.36 -3.38
N LEU A 168 -4.48 7.69 -4.08
CA LEU A 168 -5.56 8.29 -4.87
C LEU A 168 -6.85 8.56 -4.08
N GLY A 169 -6.86 8.30 -2.77
CA GLY A 169 -7.96 8.70 -1.89
C GLY A 169 -8.95 7.59 -1.52
N LEU A 170 -8.61 6.32 -1.73
CA LEU A 170 -9.37 5.19 -1.22
C LEU A 170 -8.95 4.80 0.19
N ALA A 171 -9.89 4.34 1.00
CA ALA A 171 -9.66 3.80 2.33
C ALA A 171 -9.82 2.28 2.34
N ASP A 172 -9.23 1.64 3.36
CA ASP A 172 -9.41 0.21 3.63
C ASP A 172 -10.87 -0.12 3.92
N GLU A 173 -11.34 -1.21 3.34
CA GLU A 173 -12.69 -1.76 3.57
C GLU A 173 -12.71 -2.87 4.62
N TYR A 174 -11.55 -3.45 4.94
CA TYR A 174 -11.39 -4.45 5.99
C TYR A 174 -11.30 -3.82 7.38
N ALA A 175 -11.44 -4.64 8.42
CA ALA A 175 -11.32 -4.20 9.81
C ALA A 175 -9.95 -3.56 10.10
N MET A 176 -9.94 -2.23 10.25
CA MET A 176 -8.74 -1.49 10.64
C MET A 176 -8.28 -1.89 12.04
N ARG A 177 -6.99 -1.73 12.34
CA ARG A 177 -6.48 -1.93 13.70
C ARG A 177 -7.23 -1.02 14.69
N PRO A 178 -7.49 -1.45 15.94
CA PRO A 178 -8.36 -0.73 16.87
C PRO A 178 -8.03 0.76 17.07
N GLU A 179 -6.75 1.09 17.21
CA GLU A 179 -6.30 2.47 17.40
C GLU A 179 -6.59 3.35 16.18
N LEU A 180 -6.34 2.82 14.98
CA LEU A 180 -6.61 3.51 13.72
C LEU A 180 -8.11 3.64 13.48
N ALA A 181 -8.89 2.57 13.70
CA ALA A 181 -10.34 2.58 13.56
C ALA A 181 -10.98 3.66 14.45
N LYS A 182 -10.51 3.79 15.71
CA LYS A 182 -11.00 4.82 16.64
C LYS A 182 -10.70 6.24 16.15
N ALA A 183 -9.51 6.48 15.62
CA ALA A 183 -9.12 7.79 15.09
C ALA A 183 -9.89 8.12 13.80
N PHE A 184 -9.91 7.17 12.86
CA PHE A 184 -10.50 7.31 11.53
C PHE A 184 -12.02 7.46 11.60
N CYS A 185 -12.72 6.49 12.21
CA CYS A 185 -14.18 6.50 12.32
C CYS A 185 -14.70 7.53 13.34
N GLY A 186 -13.85 7.97 14.26
CA GLY A 186 -14.17 9.04 15.21
C GLY A 186 -14.08 10.45 14.62
N GLY A 187 -13.74 10.61 13.34
CA GLY A 187 -13.62 11.92 12.69
C GLY A 187 -12.36 12.71 13.04
N ASN A 188 -11.37 12.07 13.69
CA ASN A 188 -10.10 12.72 14.05
C ASN A 188 -9.07 12.68 12.91
N TYR A 189 -9.50 12.26 11.71
CA TYR A 189 -8.64 12.06 10.56
C TYR A 189 -9.09 13.00 9.44
N ARG A 190 -8.18 13.86 8.95
CA ARG A 190 -8.46 14.88 7.91
C ARG A 190 -8.35 14.28 6.51
N PHE A 191 -9.06 13.20 6.25
CA PHE A 191 -9.08 12.51 4.97
C PHE A 191 -10.51 12.12 4.62
N GLU A 192 -10.98 12.59 3.48
CA GLU A 192 -12.27 12.23 2.92
C GLU A 192 -12.04 11.08 1.94
N ALA A 193 -12.40 9.87 2.36
CA ALA A 193 -12.29 8.68 1.54
C ALA A 193 -13.33 8.71 0.41
N LEU A 194 -12.93 8.29 -0.80
CA LEU A 194 -13.85 8.22 -1.93
C LEU A 194 -14.79 7.00 -1.86
N ASN A 195 -14.36 5.91 -1.24
CA ASN A 195 -15.10 4.64 -1.17
C ASN A 195 -15.69 4.31 0.20
N ILE A 196 -15.49 5.15 1.23
CA ILE A 196 -16.01 4.88 2.57
C ILE A 196 -16.69 6.12 3.15
N VAL A 197 -17.88 5.92 3.74
CA VAL A 197 -18.57 6.91 4.59
C VAL A 197 -18.95 6.30 5.93
N PHE A 198 -19.12 7.15 6.95
CA PHE A 198 -19.44 6.72 8.31
C PHE A 198 -20.79 7.25 8.78
N THR A 199 -21.47 6.48 9.62
CA THR A 199 -22.65 6.94 10.38
C THR A 199 -22.54 6.48 11.83
N SER A 200 -23.14 7.23 12.76
CA SER A 200 -23.19 6.85 14.17
C SER A 200 -24.25 5.77 14.45
N SER A 201 -25.26 5.65 13.57
CA SER A 201 -26.38 4.71 13.66
C SER A 201 -26.67 4.09 12.30
N ARG A 202 -27.31 2.92 12.30
CA ARG A 202 -27.92 2.32 11.10
C ARG A 202 -29.33 2.83 10.81
N GLU A 203 -29.97 3.46 11.79
CA GLU A 203 -31.29 4.08 11.64
C GLU A 203 -31.15 5.60 11.78
N LEU A 204 -31.62 6.34 10.77
CA LEU A 204 -31.52 7.80 10.70
C LEU A 204 -32.92 8.45 10.67
N SER A 205 -33.00 9.71 11.11
CA SER A 205 -34.13 10.57 10.76
C SER A 205 -34.10 10.95 9.28
N GLU A 206 -35.22 11.42 8.73
CA GLU A 206 -35.29 11.98 7.37
C GLU A 206 -34.19 13.01 7.09
N GLU A 207 -34.01 13.98 7.99
CA GLU A 207 -32.99 15.03 7.87
C GLU A 207 -31.57 14.43 7.76
N ASN A 208 -31.20 13.54 8.68
CA ASN A 208 -29.89 12.90 8.68
C ASN A 208 -29.69 11.98 7.46
N TYR A 209 -30.77 11.37 6.95
CA TYR A 209 -30.75 10.58 5.73
C TYR A 209 -30.46 11.42 4.49
N GLN A 210 -31.15 12.56 4.33
CA GLN A 210 -30.90 13.48 3.22
C GLN A 210 -29.49 14.07 3.29
N ASP A 211 -29.02 14.42 4.49
CA ASP A 211 -27.64 14.88 4.71
C ASP A 211 -26.61 13.82 4.31
N LEU A 212 -26.82 12.56 4.73
CA LEU A 212 -25.99 11.43 4.30
C LEU A 212 -25.97 11.31 2.77
N ARG A 213 -27.15 11.32 2.14
CA ARG A 213 -27.26 11.16 0.69
C ARG A 213 -26.56 12.28 -0.08
N ALA A 214 -26.67 13.51 0.40
CA ALA A 214 -26.06 14.68 -0.23
C ALA A 214 -24.53 14.68 -0.17
N ARG A 215 -23.95 14.06 0.87
CA ARG A 215 -22.49 14.00 1.09
C ARG A 215 -21.82 12.71 0.61
N LEU A 216 -22.55 11.75 0.05
CA LEU A 216 -21.93 10.54 -0.51
C LEU A 216 -20.99 10.94 -1.67
N PRO A 217 -19.72 10.51 -1.66
CA PRO A 217 -18.81 10.76 -2.78
C PRO A 217 -19.31 10.19 -4.10
N TRP A 218 -20.11 9.12 -4.05
CA TRP A 218 -20.67 8.42 -5.21
C TRP A 218 -22.16 8.67 -5.43
N LYS A 219 -22.73 9.74 -4.85
CA LYS A 219 -24.19 10.03 -4.97
C LYS A 219 -24.71 10.04 -6.41
N ASP A 220 -23.90 10.56 -7.34
CA ASP A 220 -24.28 10.71 -8.75
C ASP A 220 -24.18 9.39 -9.53
N TYR A 221 -23.65 8.34 -8.88
CA TYR A 221 -23.50 6.99 -9.42
C TYR A 221 -24.47 5.98 -8.82
N LEU A 222 -25.34 6.38 -7.88
CA LEU A 222 -26.29 5.47 -7.24
C LEU A 222 -27.23 4.83 -8.27
N THR A 223 -27.36 3.50 -8.20
CA THR A 223 -28.28 2.72 -9.04
C THR A 223 -29.31 1.95 -8.23
N THR A 224 -29.20 1.97 -6.90
CA THR A 224 -30.16 1.38 -5.97
C THR A 224 -30.38 2.28 -4.76
N GLU A 225 -31.49 2.08 -4.06
CA GLU A 225 -31.80 2.78 -2.81
C GLU A 225 -30.77 2.43 -1.73
N ILE A 226 -30.40 3.43 -0.93
CA ILE A 226 -29.37 3.30 0.12
C ILE A 226 -29.94 3.08 1.51
N ALA A 227 -31.27 3.17 1.65
CA ALA A 227 -31.99 2.98 2.89
C ALA A 227 -33.46 2.61 2.60
N GLN A 228 -34.15 2.10 3.61
CA GLN A 228 -35.58 1.80 3.58
C GLN A 228 -36.29 2.55 4.71
N GLU A 229 -37.42 3.19 4.40
CA GLU A 229 -38.26 3.82 5.42
C GLU A 229 -38.94 2.74 6.28
N THR A 230 -38.86 2.90 7.59
CA THR A 230 -39.46 2.03 8.60
C THR A 230 -40.85 2.54 8.98
N GLU A 231 -41.67 1.70 9.63
CA GLU A 231 -43.02 2.08 10.09
C GLU A 231 -43.06 3.29 11.02
N ASN A 232 -41.94 3.60 11.68
CA ASN A 232 -41.80 4.73 12.60
C ASN A 232 -41.33 6.02 11.91
N GLY A 233 -41.23 6.04 10.58
CA GLY A 233 -40.73 7.19 9.80
C GLY A 233 -39.22 7.42 9.93
N GLN A 234 -38.46 6.39 10.34
CA GLN A 234 -36.99 6.40 10.34
C GLN A 234 -36.46 5.62 9.13
N TRP A 235 -35.23 5.93 8.72
CA TRP A 235 -34.57 5.28 7.58
C TRP A 235 -33.53 4.28 8.05
N LEU A 236 -33.77 2.99 7.77
CA LEU A 236 -32.80 1.93 8.00
C LEU A 236 -31.82 1.88 6.81
N LEU A 237 -30.56 2.17 7.08
CA LEU A 237 -29.47 2.19 6.11
C LEU A 237 -29.10 0.79 5.62
N GLY A 238 -28.81 0.71 4.32
CA GLY A 238 -28.35 -0.50 3.66
C GLY A 238 -29.08 -0.72 2.34
N SER A 239 -28.32 -0.89 1.27
CA SER A 239 -28.84 -1.31 -0.03
C SER A 239 -29.08 -2.81 -0.08
N VAL A 240 -30.09 -3.22 -0.84
CA VAL A 240 -30.27 -4.63 -1.19
C VAL A 240 -29.28 -4.99 -2.29
N ALA A 241 -28.59 -6.12 -2.12
CA ALA A 241 -27.62 -6.61 -3.09
C ALA A 241 -28.34 -7.38 -4.22
N ASP A 242 -29.07 -6.65 -5.07
CA ASP A 242 -29.90 -7.25 -6.12
C ASP A 242 -29.08 -7.76 -7.33
N HIS A 243 -27.92 -7.15 -7.55
CA HIS A 243 -26.99 -7.47 -8.64
C HIS A 243 -25.59 -6.96 -8.30
N ARG A 244 -24.55 -7.58 -8.87
CA ARG A 244 -23.14 -7.30 -8.52
C ARG A 244 -22.71 -5.87 -8.87
N ASP A 245 -23.29 -5.30 -9.91
CA ASP A 245 -22.95 -3.97 -10.41
C ASP A 245 -23.78 -2.85 -9.77
N ALA A 246 -24.60 -3.17 -8.76
CA ALA A 246 -25.31 -2.14 -7.99
C ALA A 246 -24.33 -1.20 -7.30
N VAL A 247 -24.60 0.09 -7.42
CA VAL A 247 -23.95 1.14 -6.65
C VAL A 247 -24.95 1.67 -5.63
N GLY A 248 -24.63 1.46 -4.36
CA GLY A 248 -25.52 1.69 -3.24
C GLY A 248 -24.77 2.05 -1.96
N LEU A 249 -25.22 1.49 -0.85
CA LEU A 249 -24.63 1.66 0.48
C LEU A 249 -24.57 0.29 1.17
N TYR A 250 -23.40 -0.31 1.16
CA TYR A 250 -23.15 -1.65 1.69
C TYR A 250 -22.25 -1.58 2.92
N PRO A 251 -22.42 -2.47 3.91
CA PRO A 251 -21.58 -2.44 5.11
C PRO A 251 -20.12 -2.73 4.74
N ALA A 252 -19.20 -2.00 5.38
CA ALA A 252 -17.76 -2.26 5.35
C ALA A 252 -17.26 -2.58 6.77
N GLU A 253 -16.18 -3.35 6.86
CA GLU A 253 -15.63 -3.76 8.16
C GLU A 253 -14.68 -2.70 8.75
N THR A 254 -14.38 -1.63 8.01
CA THR A 254 -13.46 -0.53 8.39
C THR A 254 -13.58 -0.09 9.84
N CYS A 255 -14.81 0.10 10.35
CA CYS A 255 -15.07 0.59 11.70
C CYS A 255 -15.40 -0.51 12.73
N THR A 256 -15.08 -1.78 12.48
CA THR A 256 -15.39 -2.91 13.38
C THR A 256 -14.94 -2.68 14.83
N TYR A 257 -13.79 -2.04 15.03
CA TYR A 257 -13.24 -1.73 16.35
C TYR A 257 -13.30 -0.23 16.70
N GLY A 258 -13.98 0.57 15.87
CA GLY A 258 -14.18 2.00 16.05
C GLY A 258 -15.61 2.34 16.43
N PRO A 259 -15.92 3.64 16.64
CA PRO A 259 -17.31 4.07 16.78
C PRO A 259 -18.06 4.03 15.44
N GLY A 260 -19.36 3.73 15.51
CA GLY A 260 -20.27 3.84 14.37
C GLY A 260 -20.19 2.69 13.36
N TYR A 261 -20.62 2.99 12.14
CA TYR A 261 -20.73 2.04 11.03
C TYR A 261 -20.05 2.63 9.81
N ALA A 262 -19.28 1.80 9.09
CA ALA A 262 -18.69 2.14 7.81
C ALA A 262 -19.52 1.56 6.67
N TRP A 263 -19.57 2.32 5.57
CA TRP A 263 -20.31 1.94 4.39
C TRP A 263 -19.47 2.16 3.13
N LYS A 264 -19.58 1.24 2.18
CA LYS A 264 -18.94 1.26 0.87
C LYS A 264 -19.96 1.23 -0.26
N PRO A 265 -19.62 1.68 -1.48
CA PRO A 265 -20.58 1.81 -2.58
C PRO A 265 -20.95 0.50 -3.28
N VAL A 266 -20.12 -0.55 -3.18
CA VAL A 266 -20.31 -1.81 -3.89
C VAL A 266 -20.38 -2.99 -2.92
N ALA A 267 -21.22 -3.98 -3.23
CA ALA A 267 -21.43 -5.14 -2.37
C ALA A 267 -20.29 -6.17 -2.44
N GLU A 268 -19.56 -6.19 -3.56
CA GLU A 268 -18.49 -7.16 -3.77
C GLU A 268 -17.23 -6.86 -2.94
N LYS A 269 -16.39 -7.87 -2.79
CA LYS A 269 -15.06 -7.69 -2.21
C LYS A 269 -14.15 -7.02 -3.23
N THR A 270 -13.49 -5.96 -2.81
CA THR A 270 -12.62 -5.15 -3.67
C THR A 270 -11.16 -5.33 -3.27
N PHE A 271 -10.25 -4.81 -4.09
CA PHE A 271 -8.83 -4.72 -3.75
C PHE A 271 -8.53 -3.85 -2.50
N MET A 272 -9.48 -3.03 -2.04
CA MET A 272 -9.37 -2.27 -0.78
C MET A 272 -9.83 -3.07 0.44
N GLU A 273 -10.55 -4.18 0.24
CA GLU A 273 -10.88 -5.13 1.32
C GLU A 273 -9.84 -6.23 1.41
N GLN A 274 -9.40 -6.75 0.26
CA GLN A 274 -8.40 -7.80 0.18
C GLN A 274 -7.61 -7.65 -1.11
N HIS A 275 -6.38 -7.16 -1.01
CA HIS A 275 -5.56 -6.82 -2.17
C HIS A 275 -5.29 -8.02 -3.11
N GLU A 276 -5.24 -9.26 -2.58
CA GLU A 276 -5.00 -10.46 -3.40
C GLU A 276 -6.14 -10.79 -4.36
N ILE A 277 -7.35 -10.26 -4.14
CA ILE A 277 -8.47 -10.43 -5.07
C ILE A 277 -8.23 -9.64 -6.34
N GLY A 278 -7.55 -8.49 -6.25
CA GLY A 278 -7.23 -7.63 -7.40
C GLY A 278 -8.41 -6.94 -8.09
N SER A 279 -9.65 -7.26 -7.72
CA SER A 279 -10.85 -6.66 -8.32
C SER A 279 -10.92 -5.17 -8.03
N VAL A 280 -10.83 -4.35 -9.08
CA VAL A 280 -10.98 -2.90 -9.02
C VAL A 280 -12.35 -2.52 -9.59
N PRO A 281 -13.30 -2.09 -8.75
CA PRO A 281 -14.59 -1.64 -9.26
C PRO A 281 -14.42 -0.45 -10.20
N THR A 282 -15.06 -0.49 -11.37
CA THR A 282 -15.06 0.62 -12.34
C THR A 282 -15.49 1.94 -11.71
N LEU A 283 -16.38 1.89 -10.71
CA LEU A 283 -16.78 3.06 -9.94
C LEU A 283 -15.58 3.75 -9.27
N TYR A 284 -14.62 3.00 -8.71
CA TYR A 284 -13.52 3.60 -7.94
C TYR A 284 -12.62 4.41 -8.85
N LEU A 285 -12.36 3.88 -10.05
CA LEU A 285 -11.60 4.58 -11.10
C LEU A 285 -12.29 5.88 -11.53
N LYS A 286 -13.62 5.87 -11.68
CA LYS A 286 -14.39 7.07 -12.00
C LYS A 286 -14.32 8.10 -10.87
N LEU A 287 -14.50 7.68 -9.62
CA LEU A 287 -14.41 8.58 -8.45
C LEU A 287 -13.04 9.24 -8.34
N ILE A 288 -11.97 8.47 -8.55
CA ILE A 288 -10.60 9.00 -8.54
C ILE A 288 -10.41 10.02 -9.67
N ARG A 289 -10.79 9.66 -10.90
CA ARG A 289 -10.68 10.56 -12.06
C ARG A 289 -11.44 11.87 -11.83
N ASP A 290 -12.68 11.79 -11.34
CA ASP A 290 -13.51 12.96 -11.09
C ASP A 290 -12.89 13.87 -10.01
N ARG A 291 -12.29 13.27 -8.96
CA ARG A 291 -11.51 14.02 -7.96
C ARG A 291 -10.32 14.74 -8.59
N LEU A 292 -9.50 14.05 -9.37
CA LEU A 292 -8.32 14.65 -10.02
C LEU A 292 -8.73 15.82 -10.94
N HIS A 293 -9.79 15.68 -11.73
CA HIS A 293 -10.29 16.79 -12.55
C HIS A 293 -10.78 17.98 -11.72
N ASN A 294 -11.45 17.73 -10.59
CA ASN A 294 -11.90 18.80 -9.71
C ASN A 294 -10.73 19.54 -9.05
N GLU A 295 -9.66 18.84 -8.68
CA GLU A 295 -8.43 19.44 -8.14
C GLU A 295 -7.69 20.27 -9.21
N GLN A 296 -7.64 19.80 -10.46
CA GLN A 296 -7.11 20.54 -11.60
C GLN A 296 -7.88 21.85 -11.85
N ASN A 297 -9.22 21.79 -11.87
CA ASN A 297 -10.06 22.96 -12.12
C ASN A 297 -9.93 24.02 -11.03
N LYS A 298 -9.80 23.60 -9.77
CA LYS A 298 -9.53 24.51 -8.64
C LYS A 298 -8.17 25.20 -8.78
N SER A 299 -7.14 24.45 -9.18
CA SER A 299 -5.79 24.98 -9.35
C SER A 299 -5.68 25.96 -10.53
N ALA A 300 -6.48 25.77 -11.58
CA ALA A 300 -6.54 26.68 -12.74
C ALA A 300 -7.37 27.95 -12.50
N SER A 301 -8.17 28.00 -11.44
CA SER A 301 -9.05 29.14 -11.11
C SER A 301 -8.44 30.11 -10.09
N ASN A 302 -7.25 29.80 -9.56
CA ASN A 302 -6.48 30.63 -8.63
C ASN A 302 -5.26 31.24 -9.34
#